data_AF-A0A483QG35-F1
#
_entry.id   AF-A0A483QG35-F1
#
_cell.length_a   1.000
_cell.length_b   1.000
_cell.length_c   1.000
_cell.angle_alpha   90.00
_cell.angle_beta   90.00
_cell.angle_gamma   90.00
#
_symmetry.space_group_name_H-M   'P 1'
#
loop_
_entity.id
_entity.type
_entity.pdbx_description
1 polymer ?
#
loop_
_entity_poly.entity_id
_entity_poly.type
_entity_poly.pdbx_seq_one_letter_code
_entity_poly.pdbx_strand_id
1 'polypeptide(L)' 'KYKYPKYSFFVRDVINKSINEIIEKTEINQLSFSVVGKKGRMAHMLRFEFSINEKSSSFSEDDMAFLEEFDKVVPPKKNK' A
#
# COMPACT_ATOMS: atom_id res chain seq x y z
N LYS A 1 -25.43 -0.53 2.15
CA LYS A 1 -25.36 -1.95 1.75
C LYS A 1 -24.01 -2.21 1.10
N TYR A 2 -23.30 -3.30 1.43
CA TYR A 2 -21.97 -3.58 0.86
C TYR A 2 -22.05 -3.91 -0.64
N LYS A 3 -21.15 -3.34 -1.45
CA LYS A 3 -21.19 -3.41 -2.92
C LYS A 3 -20.77 -4.77 -3.48
N TYR A 4 -19.96 -5.53 -2.75
CA TYR A 4 -19.38 -6.81 -3.22
C TYR A 4 -19.71 -7.99 -2.29
N PRO A 5 -20.97 -8.43 -2.21
CA PRO A 5 -21.40 -9.44 -1.23
C PRO A 5 -20.76 -10.82 -1.43
N LYS A 6 -20.21 -11.13 -2.61
CA LYS A 6 -19.47 -12.38 -2.87
C LYS A 6 -17.97 -12.11 -2.83
N TYR A 7 -17.25 -12.91 -2.04
CA TYR A 7 -15.79 -12.81 -1.91
C TYR A 7 -15.07 -12.89 -3.27
N SER A 8 -15.48 -13.77 -4.17
CA SER A 8 -14.88 -13.89 -5.50
C SER A 8 -15.01 -12.62 -6.35
N PHE A 9 -16.15 -11.90 -6.24
CA PHE A 9 -16.34 -10.62 -6.94
C PHE A 9 -15.51 -9.52 -6.30
N PHE A 10 -15.41 -9.50 -4.97
CA PHE A 10 -14.53 -8.57 -4.27
C PHE A 10 -13.06 -8.78 -4.68
N VAL A 11 -12.59 -10.02 -4.75
CA VAL A 11 -11.23 -10.34 -5.18
C VAL A 11 -10.98 -9.88 -6.62
N ARG A 12 -11.86 -10.22 -7.56
CA ARG A 12 -11.68 -9.90 -8.97
C ARG A 12 -11.80 -8.40 -9.25
N ASP A 13 -12.84 -7.76 -8.75
CA ASP A 13 -13.22 -6.41 -9.16
C ASP A 13 -12.58 -5.32 -8.31
N VAL A 14 -12.09 -5.66 -7.12
CA VAL A 14 -11.42 -4.72 -6.22
C VAL A 14 -9.96 -5.13 -6.02
N ILE A 15 -9.71 -6.25 -5.35
CA ILE A 15 -8.35 -6.62 -4.90
C ILE A 15 -7.38 -6.69 -6.08
N ASN A 16 -7.68 -7.50 -7.10
CA ASN A 16 -6.77 -7.70 -8.22
C ASN A 16 -6.54 -6.43 -9.03
N LYS A 17 -7.59 -5.62 -9.26
CA LYS A 17 -7.46 -4.35 -9.98
C LYS A 17 -6.62 -3.35 -9.20
N SER A 18 -6.85 -3.23 -7.90
CA SER A 18 -6.08 -2.34 -7.03
C SER A 18 -4.63 -2.81 -6.90
N ILE A 19 -4.37 -4.12 -6.80
CA ILE A 19 -2.99 -4.64 -6.77
C ILE A 19 -2.24 -4.26 -8.04
N ASN A 20 -2.85 -4.46 -9.22
CA ASN A 20 -2.24 -4.09 -10.49
C ASN A 20 -1.96 -2.58 -10.56
N GLU A 21 -2.94 -1.76 -10.16
CA GLU A 21 -2.78 -0.30 -10.16
C GLU A 21 -1.67 0.17 -9.21
N ILE A 22 -1.55 -0.44 -8.03
CA ILE A 22 -0.48 -0.14 -7.07
C ILE A 22 0.87 -0.51 -7.68
N ILE A 23 1.01 -1.72 -8.22
CA ILE A 23 2.27 -2.18 -8.82
C ILE A 23 2.68 -1.32 -10.03
N GLU A 24 1.71 -0.80 -10.79
CA GLU A 24 1.97 0.07 -11.94
C GLU A 24 2.36 1.50 -11.56
N LYS A 25 1.83 2.04 -10.45
CA LYS A 25 1.92 3.47 -10.13
C LYS A 25 2.78 3.80 -8.92
N THR A 26 3.22 2.81 -8.16
CA THR A 26 4.01 3.03 -6.94
C THR A 26 5.32 2.25 -7.00
N GLU A 27 6.16 2.50 -6.01
CA GLU A 27 7.44 1.83 -5.75
C GLU A 27 7.31 0.37 -5.30
N ILE A 28 6.08 -0.14 -5.18
CA ILE A 28 5.79 -1.50 -4.75
C ILE A 28 5.90 -2.44 -5.95
N ASN A 29 6.98 -3.20 -6.01
CA ASN A 29 7.23 -4.11 -7.14
C ASN A 29 6.49 -5.44 -7.03
N GLN A 30 6.14 -5.85 -5.81
CA GLN A 30 5.42 -7.08 -5.55
C GLN A 30 4.40 -6.82 -4.45
N LEU A 31 3.14 -7.19 -4.71
CA LEU A 31 2.07 -7.16 -3.73
C LEU A 31 1.21 -8.40 -3.91
N SER A 32 1.10 -9.21 -2.87
CA SER A 32 0.32 -10.45 -2.86
C SER A 32 -0.54 -10.53 -1.61
N PHE A 33 -1.52 -11.43 -1.62
CA PHE A 33 -2.38 -11.65 -0.46
C PHE A 33 -2.71 -13.13 -0.26
N SER A 34 -3.00 -13.50 0.98
CA SER A 34 -3.43 -14.84 1.37
C SER A 34 -4.57 -14.80 2.38
N VAL A 35 -5.38 -15.85 2.47
CA VAL A 35 -6.46 -15.98 3.46
C VAL A 35 -5.89 -16.61 4.72
N VAL A 36 -5.70 -15.81 5.76
CA VAL A 36 -5.16 -16.26 7.05
C VAL A 36 -6.24 -16.58 8.08
N GLY A 37 -7.47 -16.11 7.85
CA GLY A 37 -8.59 -16.36 8.74
C GLY A 37 -9.84 -16.80 7.99
N LYS A 38 -10.47 -17.89 8.46
CA LYS A 38 -11.78 -18.36 7.99
C LYS A 38 -12.78 -18.42 9.14
N LYS A 39 -14.02 -18.00 8.87
CA LYS A 39 -15.17 -18.19 9.76
C LYS A 39 -16.12 -19.15 9.05
N GLY A 40 -16.03 -20.43 9.39
CA GLY A 40 -16.65 -21.51 8.62
C GLY A 40 -16.07 -21.58 7.20
N ARG A 41 -16.94 -21.55 6.18
CA ARG A 41 -16.54 -21.55 4.76
C ARG A 41 -16.19 -20.16 4.21
N MET A 42 -16.33 -19.10 5.00
CA MET A 42 -16.08 -17.72 4.56
C MET A 42 -14.70 -17.23 5.00
N ALA A 43 -13.96 -16.58 4.11
CA ALA A 43 -12.77 -15.82 4.49
C ALA A 43 -13.20 -14.63 5.37
N HIS A 44 -12.51 -14.43 6.49
CA HIS A 44 -12.74 -13.29 7.38
C HIS A 44 -11.51 -12.40 7.54
N MET A 45 -10.31 -12.89 7.20
CA MET A 45 -9.08 -12.14 7.32
C MET A 45 -8.13 -12.47 6.17
N LEU A 46 -7.58 -11.42 5.58
CA LEU A 46 -6.54 -11.49 4.55
C LEU A 46 -5.24 -10.95 5.14
N ARG A 47 -4.13 -11.56 4.76
CA ARG A 47 -2.79 -11.05 4.99
C ARG A 47 -2.24 -10.58 3.66
N PHE A 48 -1.73 -9.36 3.62
CA PHE A 48 -1.02 -8.80 2.48
C PHE A 48 0.47 -8.84 2.74
N GLU A 49 1.23 -9.14 1.71
CA GLU A 49 2.69 -9.15 1.73
C GLU A 49 3.18 -8.38 0.51
N PHE A 50 4.13 -7.48 0.72
CA PHE A 50 4.66 -6.63 -0.33
C PHE A 50 6.17 -6.42 -0.20
N SER A 51 6.79 -6.04 -1.30
CA SER A 51 8.19 -5.61 -1.34
C SER A 51 8.31 -4.28 -2.09
N ILE A 52 9.19 -3.43 -1.59
CA ILE A 52 9.54 -2.13 -2.18
C ILE A 52 10.95 -2.26 -2.74
N ASN A 53 11.17 -1.75 -3.95
CA ASN A 53 12.52 -1.65 -4.49
C ASN A 53 13.07 -0.25 -4.20
N GLU A 54 13.90 -0.13 -3.16
CA GLU A 54 14.52 1.13 -2.73
C GLU A 54 15.40 1.79 -3.82
N LYS A 55 15.61 1.14 -4.97
CA LYS A 55 16.34 1.74 -6.09
C LYS A 55 15.58 2.88 -6.79
N SER A 56 14.27 3.02 -6.57
CA SER A 56 13.48 4.14 -7.14
C SER A 56 13.41 5.36 -6.23
N SER A 57 13.92 5.31 -5.01
CA SER A 57 14.11 6.50 -4.17
C SER A 57 15.43 7.19 -4.47
N SER A 58 15.77 7.37 -5.74
CA SER A 58 16.63 8.50 -6.08
C SER A 58 15.74 9.73 -5.98
N PHE A 59 15.57 10.25 -4.76
CA PHE A 59 15.09 11.60 -4.59
C PHE A 59 15.92 12.47 -5.53
N SER A 60 15.24 13.24 -6.38
CA SER A 60 15.96 14.22 -7.18
C SER A 60 16.64 15.22 -6.23
N GLU A 61 17.66 15.93 -6.70
CA GLU A 61 18.23 17.03 -5.91
C GLU A 61 17.14 18.04 -5.49
N ASP A 62 16.12 18.22 -6.32
CA ASP A 62 14.96 19.08 -6.02
C ASP A 62 14.09 18.52 -4.88
N ASP A 63 13.86 17.20 -4.85
CA ASP A 63 13.10 16.57 -3.76
C ASP A 63 13.87 16.64 -2.42
N MET A 64 15.19 16.48 -2.47
CA MET A 64 16.05 16.66 -1.29
C MET A 64 16.06 18.10 -0.81
N ALA A 65 16.17 19.07 -1.72
CA ALA A 65 16.12 20.49 -1.38
C ALA A 65 14.77 20.89 -0.77
N PHE A 66 13.66 20.34 -1.28
CA PHE A 66 12.34 20.55 -0.72
C PHE A 66 12.21 20.00 0.71
N LEU A 67 12.69 18.78 0.96
CA LEU A 67 12.64 18.16 2.28
C LEU A 67 13.48 18.95 3.30
N GLU A 68 14.68 19.41 2.90
CA GLU A 68 15.52 20.26 3.74
C GLU A 68 14.85 21.59 4.09
N GLU A 69 14.19 22.23 3.13
CA GLU A 69 13.46 23.48 3.37
C GLU A 69 12.22 23.26 4.25
N PHE A 70 11.52 22.15 4.06
CA PHE A 70 10.34 21.79 4.85
C PHE A 70 10.68 21.52 6.32
N ASP A 71 11.75 20.77 6.59
CA ASP A 71 12.20 20.47 7.95
C ASP A 71 12.66 21.72 8.72
N LYS A 72 13.14 22.76 8.02
CA LYS A 72 13.44 24.07 8.63
C LYS A 72 12.17 24.81 9.07
N VAL A 73 11.07 24.66 8.33
CA VAL A 73 9.80 25.38 8.57
C VAL A 73 8.92 24.65 9.58
N VAL A 74 8.96 23.31 9.61
CA VAL A 74 8.17 22.49 10.52
C VAL A 74 9.11 21.71 11.44
N PRO A 75 9.61 22.33 12.53
CA PRO A 75 10.48 21.62 13.45
C PRO A 75 9.74 20.39 14.01
N PRO A 76 10.40 19.22 14.08
CA PRO A 76 9.78 18.03 14.61
C PRO A 76 9.32 18.30 16.04
N LYS A 77 8.04 18.03 16.33
CA LYS A 77 7.51 18.15 17.69
C LYS A 77 8.34 17.25 18.59
N LYS A 78 9.14 17.86 19.48
CA LYS A 78 9.80 17.15 20.58
C LYS A 78 8.68 16.63 21.49
N ASN A 79 8.34 15.36 21.37
CA ASN A 79 7.55 14.68 22.38
C ASN A 79 8.41 14.65 23.65
N LYS A 80 7.97 15.39 24.68
CA LYS A 80 8.50 15.30 26.04
C LYS A 80 7.97 14.05 26.72
#